data_AF-A0A0J6YJC3-F1
#
_entry.id   AF-A0A0J6YJC3-F1
#
_cell.length_a   1.000
_cell.length_b   1.000
_cell.length_c   1.000
_cell.angle_alpha   90.00
_cell.angle_beta   90.00
_cell.angle_gamma   90.00
#
_symmetry.space_group_name_H-M   'P 1'
#
loop_
_entity.id
_entity.type
_entity.pdbx_description
1 polymer ?
#
loop_
_entity_poly.entity_id
_entity_poly.type
_entity_poly.pdbx_seq_one_letter_code
_entity_poly.pdbx_strand_id
1 'polypeptide(L)'
;MLAASRASKSCRRFVPSDYGGDIDRFPGLPRFYEPTHRAFRENILRHETEIEWTAANHGWFMDYFVQGSKVDPTTLPYGFSGRSPATAGQDIDFSIPRSYMKPLPGIWPLDLDSFTATRLGTGNEAIGWTSARDVARALVRLVQAPAGSWEKHTYVAGEIGTWYQAISKVEKFLGRKFVVVDPPSE
;
A
#
# COMPACT_ATOMS: atom_id res chain seq x y z
N MET A 1 7.68 6.33 19.20
CA MET A 1 8.60 5.75 18.20
C MET A 1 9.72 6.71 17.84
N LEU A 2 9.45 7.86 17.22
CA LEU A 2 10.49 8.84 16.85
C LEU A 2 11.44 9.23 18.00
N ALA A 3 10.88 9.60 19.16
CA ALA A 3 11.69 9.92 20.35
C ALA A 3 12.57 8.76 20.82
N ALA A 4 12.11 7.51 20.69
CA ALA A 4 12.89 6.32 21.03
C ALA A 4 14.02 6.08 20.01
N SER A 5 13.80 6.37 18.73
CA SER A 5 14.85 6.37 17.71
C SER A 5 15.95 7.39 18.05
N ARG A 6 15.58 8.63 18.43
CA ARG A 6 16.55 9.64 18.88
C ARG A 6 17.39 9.16 20.06
N ALA A 7 16.74 8.62 21.09
CA ALA A 7 17.40 8.13 22.31
C ALA A 7 18.21 6.83 22.12
N SER A 8 17.98 6.09 21.03
CA SER A 8 18.72 4.85 20.74
C SER A 8 20.21 5.13 20.52
N LYS A 9 21.06 4.10 20.53
CA LYS A 9 22.45 4.18 20.03
C LYS A 9 22.62 3.60 18.62
N SER A 10 21.65 2.81 18.17
CA SER A 10 21.73 2.00 16.95
C SER A 10 20.60 2.29 15.95
N CYS A 11 19.45 2.78 16.41
CA CYS A 11 18.37 3.21 15.52
C CYS A 11 18.57 4.69 15.16
N ARG A 12 19.03 4.96 13.94
CA ARG A 12 19.28 6.33 13.43
C ARG A 12 18.44 6.69 12.21
N ARG A 13 17.53 5.79 11.84
CA ARG A 13 16.68 5.89 10.66
C ARG A 13 15.23 5.70 11.04
N PHE A 14 14.34 6.46 10.42
CA PHE A 14 12.91 6.40 10.72
C PHE A 14 12.06 6.55 9.46
N VAL A 15 11.15 5.60 9.26
CA VAL A 15 10.11 5.69 8.23
C VAL A 15 8.78 5.86 8.98
N PRO A 16 8.12 7.03 8.91
CA PRO A 16 6.78 7.19 9.46
C PRO A 16 5.81 6.26 8.72
N SER A 17 4.68 5.95 9.36
CA SER A 17 3.61 5.17 8.74
C SER A 17 2.83 6.01 7.73
N ASP A 18 3.48 6.53 6.69
CA ASP A 18 2.88 7.40 5.67
C ASP A 18 2.17 6.60 4.59
N TYR A 19 2.94 5.86 3.79
CA TYR A 19 2.43 4.96 2.77
C TYR A 19 1.38 5.62 1.86
N GLY A 20 1.64 6.89 1.49
CA GLY A 20 0.77 7.70 0.65
C GLY A 20 1.06 7.59 -0.85
N GLY A 21 0.41 8.49 -1.61
CA GLY A 21 0.65 8.70 -3.04
C GLY A 21 1.62 9.84 -3.31
N ASP A 22 1.40 10.58 -4.39
CA ASP A 22 2.18 11.76 -4.77
C ASP A 22 1.86 12.94 -3.84
N ILE A 23 2.48 12.93 -2.65
CA ILE A 23 2.29 13.97 -1.63
C ILE A 23 3.10 15.24 -1.93
N ASP A 24 4.02 15.21 -2.89
CA ASP A 24 4.69 16.42 -3.36
C ASP A 24 3.73 17.27 -4.20
N ARG A 25 2.96 16.66 -5.10
CA ARG A 25 1.95 17.36 -5.91
C ARG A 25 0.64 17.56 -5.18
N PHE A 26 0.25 16.61 -4.33
CA PHE A 26 -1.05 16.61 -3.64
C PHE A 26 -0.91 16.46 -2.12
N PRO A 27 -0.28 17.43 -1.43
CA PRO A 27 0.10 17.30 -0.01
C PRO A 27 -1.08 17.18 0.96
N GLY A 28 -2.27 17.64 0.57
CA GLY A 28 -3.51 17.55 1.35
C GLY A 28 -4.37 16.33 1.03
N LEU A 29 -3.91 15.45 0.13
CA LEU A 29 -4.65 14.25 -0.26
C LEU A 29 -3.95 12.96 0.21
N PRO A 30 -4.72 11.96 0.66
CA PRO A 30 -6.16 12.03 0.98
C PRO A 30 -6.46 13.00 2.14
N ARG A 31 -7.63 13.65 2.14
CA ARG A 31 -7.97 14.70 3.14
C ARG A 31 -7.92 14.20 4.59
N PHE A 32 -8.23 12.94 4.82
CA PHE A 32 -8.15 12.34 6.16
C PHE A 32 -6.71 12.21 6.70
N TYR A 33 -5.69 12.40 5.87
CA TYR A 33 -4.29 12.47 6.30
C TYR A 33 -3.91 13.82 6.88
N GLU A 34 -4.72 14.87 6.71
CA GLU A 34 -4.40 16.20 7.23
C GLU A 34 -4.13 16.22 8.74
N PRO A 35 -5.04 15.76 9.62
CA PRO A 35 -4.85 15.84 11.07
C PRO A 35 -3.81 14.83 11.60
N THR A 36 -3.36 13.88 10.77
CA THR A 36 -2.50 12.77 11.19
C THR A 36 -1.13 12.84 10.51
N HIS A 37 -1.04 12.34 9.28
CA HIS A 37 0.21 12.15 8.55
C HIS A 37 0.83 13.50 8.15
N ARG A 38 0.02 14.42 7.59
CA ARG A 38 0.50 15.75 7.20
C ARG A 38 0.91 16.55 8.43
N ALA A 39 0.08 16.60 9.47
CA ALA A 39 0.42 17.27 10.73
C ALA A 39 1.74 16.75 11.31
N PHE A 40 1.99 15.45 11.28
CA PHE A 40 3.24 14.86 11.73
C PHE A 40 4.44 15.21 10.83
N ARG A 41 4.28 15.15 9.51
CA ARG A 41 5.32 15.55 8.56
C ARG A 41 5.72 17.01 8.75
N GLU A 42 4.75 17.91 8.71
CA GLU A 42 4.96 19.35 8.69
C GLU A 42 5.49 19.89 10.02
N ASN A 43 4.90 19.46 11.15
CA ASN A 43 5.23 20.04 12.45
C ASN A 43 6.38 19.32 13.17
N ILE A 44 6.70 18.07 12.79
CA ILE A 44 7.69 17.25 13.51
C ILE A 44 8.82 16.82 12.57
N LEU A 45 8.53 16.10 11.48
CA LEU A 45 9.60 15.53 10.65
C LEU A 45 10.36 16.57 9.84
N ARG A 46 9.72 17.63 9.33
CA ARG A 46 10.43 18.70 8.59
C ARG A 46 11.53 19.38 9.41
N HIS A 47 11.40 19.39 10.73
CA HIS A 47 12.37 19.97 11.65
C HIS A 47 13.31 18.93 12.27
N GLU A 48 13.19 17.65 11.92
CA GLU A 48 14.05 16.57 12.40
C GLU A 48 15.43 16.62 11.72
N THR A 49 16.47 16.69 12.55
CA THR A 49 17.88 16.81 12.13
C THR A 49 18.80 15.77 12.78
N GLU A 50 18.36 15.07 13.83
CA GLU A 50 19.18 14.10 14.57
C GLU A 50 19.12 12.71 13.95
N ILE A 51 18.02 12.39 13.27
CA ILE A 51 17.84 11.11 12.60
C ILE A 51 17.51 11.29 11.12
N GLU A 52 18.01 10.36 10.33
CA GLU A 52 17.68 10.26 8.91
C GLU A 52 16.25 9.70 8.76
N TRP A 53 15.43 10.32 7.93
CA TRP A 53 14.04 9.89 7.75
C TRP A 53 13.57 10.08 6.33
N THR A 54 12.59 9.27 5.94
CA THR A 54 11.92 9.35 4.64
C THR A 54 10.48 8.88 4.73
N ALA A 55 9.55 9.60 4.12
CA ALA A 55 8.19 9.12 3.92
C ALA A 55 8.15 8.21 2.69
N ALA A 56 7.85 6.93 2.90
CA ALA A 56 7.70 5.97 1.81
C ALA A 56 6.32 6.13 1.17
N ASN A 57 6.30 6.45 -0.12
CA ASN A 57 5.10 6.68 -0.93
C ASN A 57 5.03 5.61 -2.02
N HIS A 58 3.97 4.80 -2.05
CA HIS A 58 3.94 3.60 -2.90
C HIS A 58 2.75 3.53 -3.86
N GLY A 59 1.91 4.57 -3.87
CA GLY A 59 0.63 4.55 -4.56
C GLY A 59 -0.36 3.64 -3.84
N TRP A 60 -1.14 2.88 -4.60
CA TRP A 60 -2.11 1.92 -4.06
C TRP A 60 -1.51 0.51 -3.97
N PHE A 61 -1.88 -0.22 -2.92
CA PHE A 61 -1.52 -1.64 -2.84
C PHE A 61 -2.27 -2.44 -3.90
N MET A 62 -1.53 -3.21 -4.71
CA MET A 62 -2.13 -4.11 -5.70
C MET A 62 -2.91 -5.26 -5.08
N ASP A 63 -2.63 -5.57 -3.81
CA ASP A 63 -3.22 -6.68 -3.09
C ASP A 63 -4.75 -6.55 -2.91
N TYR A 64 -5.35 -5.39 -3.23
CA TYR A 64 -6.79 -5.15 -3.24
C TYR A 64 -7.50 -5.56 -4.55
N PHE A 65 -6.78 -5.69 -5.68
CA PHE A 65 -7.42 -5.93 -7.00
C PHE A 65 -8.21 -7.23 -7.13
N VAL A 66 -7.90 -8.20 -6.27
CA VAL A 66 -8.42 -9.56 -6.30
C VAL A 66 -9.06 -9.95 -4.96
N GLN A 67 -9.44 -8.96 -4.14
CA GLN A 67 -10.16 -9.17 -2.88
C GLN A 67 -11.67 -8.95 -3.05
N GLY A 68 -12.47 -9.98 -2.76
CA GLY A 68 -13.88 -9.81 -2.43
C GLY A 68 -14.09 -9.63 -0.93
N SER A 69 -15.24 -9.10 -0.49
CA SER A 69 -15.56 -8.95 0.94
C SER A 69 -15.71 -10.29 1.68
N LYS A 70 -15.85 -11.39 0.92
CA LYS A 70 -15.97 -12.76 1.44
C LYS A 70 -14.64 -13.51 1.56
N VAL A 71 -13.51 -12.90 1.21
CA VAL A 71 -12.20 -13.52 1.46
C VAL A 71 -11.91 -13.36 2.95
N ASP A 72 -12.05 -14.44 3.74
CA ASP A 72 -11.65 -14.45 5.14
C ASP A 72 -10.15 -14.11 5.23
N PRO A 73 -9.78 -12.91 5.72
CA PRO A 73 -8.37 -12.51 5.81
C PRO A 73 -7.62 -13.29 6.90
N THR A 74 -8.31 -14.15 7.65
CA THR A 74 -7.82 -14.92 8.80
C THR A 74 -7.84 -16.44 8.63
N THR A 75 -8.04 -16.97 7.41
CA THR A 75 -7.76 -18.40 7.14
C THR A 75 -6.27 -18.78 7.24
N LEU A 76 -5.41 -17.86 7.66
CA LEU A 76 -4.20 -18.19 8.40
C LEU A 76 -4.32 -17.61 9.82
N PRO A 77 -4.31 -18.44 10.89
CA PRO A 77 -4.27 -17.93 12.24
C PRO A 77 -3.00 -17.08 12.42
N TYR A 78 -3.16 -15.88 12.98
CA TYR A 78 -2.06 -15.03 13.43
C TYR A 78 -1.39 -15.71 14.64
N GLY A 79 -0.52 -16.67 14.35
CA GLY A 79 0.01 -17.58 15.35
C GLY A 79 0.87 -18.68 14.73
N PHE A 80 1.92 -18.30 14.00
CA PHE A 80 3.03 -19.21 13.72
C PHE A 80 4.37 -18.49 13.92
N SER A 81 4.55 -17.95 15.13
CA SER A 81 5.87 -17.68 15.71
C SER A 81 6.40 -18.88 16.51
N GLY A 82 5.78 -20.05 16.35
CA GLY A 82 6.40 -21.33 16.66
C GLY A 82 7.11 -21.83 15.41
N ARG A 83 8.42 -22.02 15.46
CA ARG A 83 9.17 -22.73 14.44
C ARG A 83 8.75 -24.20 14.44
N SER A 84 7.57 -24.57 13.91
CA SER A 84 7.38 -25.96 13.48
C SER A 84 8.27 -26.17 12.28
N PRO A 85 8.94 -27.34 12.17
CA PRO A 85 9.67 -27.67 10.96
C PRO A 85 8.65 -27.58 9.82
N ALA A 86 8.96 -26.79 8.80
CA ALA A 86 8.22 -26.86 7.56
C ALA A 86 8.14 -28.34 7.17
N THR A 87 6.94 -28.91 7.19
CA THR A 87 6.68 -30.12 6.42
C THR A 87 6.93 -29.72 4.97
N ALA A 88 8.11 -30.07 4.49
CA ALA A 88 8.46 -29.98 3.09
C ALA A 88 7.34 -30.68 2.29
N GLY A 89 6.61 -29.92 1.47
CA GLY A 89 5.64 -30.50 0.53
C GLY A 89 4.22 -29.93 0.52
N GLN A 90 3.87 -28.88 1.27
CA GLN A 90 2.71 -28.08 0.87
C GLN A 90 3.18 -26.99 -0.09
N ASP A 91 3.14 -27.31 -1.38
CA ASP A 91 3.29 -26.33 -2.44
C ASP A 91 2.30 -25.19 -2.20
N ILE A 92 2.82 -23.97 -2.16
CA ILE A 92 1.97 -22.79 -2.10
C ILE A 92 1.20 -22.75 -3.42
N ASP A 93 -0.11 -22.99 -3.37
CA ASP A 93 -0.96 -22.80 -4.54
C ASP A 93 -1.00 -21.31 -4.90
N PHE A 94 -0.19 -20.93 -5.88
CA PHE A 94 -0.12 -19.57 -6.42
C PHE A 94 -1.31 -19.21 -7.32
N SER A 95 -2.21 -20.16 -7.63
CA SER A 95 -3.43 -19.88 -8.39
C SER A 95 -4.51 -19.20 -7.55
N ILE A 96 -4.40 -19.29 -6.21
CA ILE A 96 -5.32 -18.65 -5.27
C ILE A 96 -4.75 -17.28 -4.86
N PRO A 97 -5.45 -16.17 -5.14
CA PRO A 97 -5.03 -14.86 -4.66
C PRO A 97 -5.05 -14.82 -3.13
N ARG A 98 -3.87 -14.71 -2.51
CA ARG A 98 -3.75 -14.50 -1.07
C ARG A 98 -3.40 -13.06 -0.82
N SER A 99 -4.32 -12.32 -0.21
CA SER A 99 -4.03 -11.01 0.34
C SER A 99 -4.28 -11.04 1.84
N TYR A 100 -3.25 -10.63 2.59
CA TYR A 100 -3.29 -10.52 4.06
C TYR A 100 -3.88 -9.17 4.50
N MET A 101 -4.43 -8.39 3.57
CA MET A 101 -5.07 -7.11 3.86
C MET A 101 -6.55 -7.31 4.18
N LYS A 102 -7.09 -6.50 5.08
CA LYS A 102 -8.55 -6.44 5.25
C LYS A 102 -9.17 -5.80 4.00
N PRO A 103 -10.30 -6.32 3.49
CA PRO A 103 -11.01 -5.67 2.39
C PRO A 103 -11.36 -4.22 2.72
N LEU A 104 -11.39 -3.36 1.69
CA LEU A 104 -11.74 -1.94 1.80
C LEU A 104 -13.07 -1.63 1.08
N PRO A 105 -14.21 -2.16 1.57
CA PRO A 105 -15.50 -1.93 0.94
C PRO A 105 -15.84 -0.43 0.92
N GLY A 106 -16.37 0.06 -0.20
CA GLY A 106 -16.76 1.46 -0.38
C GLY A 106 -15.62 2.44 -0.65
N ILE A 107 -14.36 2.07 -0.39
CA ILE A 107 -13.18 2.89 -0.73
C ILE A 107 -12.53 2.38 -2.02
N TRP A 108 -12.39 1.05 -2.14
CA TRP A 108 -11.82 0.43 -3.33
C TRP A 108 -12.85 0.38 -4.46
N PRO A 109 -12.52 0.82 -5.68
CA PRO A 109 -13.51 0.96 -6.74
C PRO A 109 -13.89 -0.33 -7.45
N LEU A 110 -13.16 -1.44 -7.27
CA LEU A 110 -13.53 -2.73 -7.86
C LEU A 110 -14.22 -3.59 -6.80
N ASP A 111 -15.53 -3.77 -6.91
CA ASP A 111 -16.31 -4.65 -6.05
C ASP A 111 -16.45 -6.03 -6.71
N LEU A 112 -15.76 -7.03 -6.16
CA LEU A 112 -15.78 -8.40 -6.68
C LEU A 112 -17.01 -9.21 -6.23
N ASP A 113 -17.77 -8.73 -5.24
CA ASP A 113 -19.00 -9.42 -4.81
C ASP A 113 -20.15 -9.09 -5.76
N SER A 114 -20.28 -7.81 -6.13
CA SER A 114 -21.27 -7.36 -7.12
C SER A 114 -20.75 -7.38 -8.56
N PHE A 115 -19.44 -7.49 -8.78
CA PHE A 115 -18.79 -7.29 -10.08
C PHE A 115 -19.13 -5.94 -10.70
N THR A 116 -19.12 -4.90 -9.87
CA THR A 116 -19.24 -3.50 -10.30
C THR A 116 -17.90 -2.79 -10.15
N ALA A 117 -17.65 -1.83 -11.01
CA ALA A 117 -16.47 -0.96 -10.91
C ALA A 117 -16.91 0.50 -10.88
N THR A 118 -16.64 1.20 -9.78
CA THR A 118 -16.95 2.63 -9.65
C THR A 118 -15.96 3.45 -10.47
N ARG A 119 -16.46 4.26 -11.40
CA ARG A 119 -15.66 5.17 -12.20
C ARG A 119 -15.14 6.31 -11.32
N LEU A 120 -13.83 6.32 -11.05
CA LEU A 120 -13.17 7.42 -10.37
C LEU A 120 -12.60 8.40 -11.40
N GLY A 121 -13.02 9.67 -11.33
CA GLY A 121 -12.60 10.69 -12.30
C GLY A 121 -13.00 10.31 -13.73
N THR A 122 -12.06 10.45 -14.68
CA THR A 122 -12.26 9.96 -16.06
C THR A 122 -11.99 8.46 -16.20
N GLY A 123 -11.23 7.88 -15.26
CA GLY A 123 -10.74 6.51 -15.28
C GLY A 123 -9.41 6.33 -16.04
N ASN A 124 -8.87 7.42 -16.61
CA ASN A 124 -7.62 7.45 -17.39
C ASN A 124 -6.45 8.13 -16.66
N GLU A 125 -6.68 8.61 -15.45
CA GLU A 125 -5.63 9.21 -14.62
C GLU A 125 -4.55 8.19 -14.31
N ALA A 126 -3.29 8.62 -14.37
CA ALA A 126 -2.14 7.77 -14.05
C ALA A 126 -2.08 7.52 -12.54
N ILE A 127 -1.96 6.25 -12.16
CA ILE A 127 -1.97 5.78 -10.78
C ILE A 127 -0.81 4.79 -10.61
N GLY A 128 -0.04 4.97 -9.54
CA GLY A 128 0.98 4.02 -9.11
C GLY A 128 0.37 2.87 -8.31
N TRP A 129 0.80 1.65 -8.62
CA TRP A 129 0.41 0.44 -7.92
C TRP A 129 1.65 -0.32 -7.50
N THR A 130 1.65 -0.84 -6.28
CA THR A 130 2.77 -1.64 -5.77
C THR A 130 2.24 -2.77 -4.92
N SER A 131 2.76 -4.00 -5.07
CA SER A 131 2.41 -5.08 -4.14
C SER A 131 3.00 -4.80 -2.76
N ALA A 132 2.33 -5.18 -1.68
CA ALA A 132 2.88 -5.03 -0.33
C ALA A 132 4.21 -5.75 -0.14
N ARG A 133 4.39 -6.88 -0.84
CA ARG A 133 5.66 -7.61 -0.87
C ARG A 133 6.77 -6.78 -1.51
N ASP A 134 6.48 -6.04 -2.57
CA ASP A 134 7.44 -5.13 -3.20
C ASP A 134 7.73 -3.90 -2.35
N VAL A 135 6.73 -3.32 -1.68
CA VAL A 135 6.96 -2.24 -0.72
C VAL A 135 7.89 -2.71 0.41
N ALA A 136 7.64 -3.89 0.97
CA ALA A 136 8.50 -4.46 2.00
C ALA A 136 9.94 -4.69 1.49
N ARG A 137 10.10 -5.25 0.28
CA ARG A 137 11.43 -5.40 -0.35
C ARG A 137 12.12 -4.05 -0.55
N ALA A 138 11.39 -3.04 -1.03
CA ALA A 138 11.91 -1.70 -1.25
C ALA A 138 12.39 -1.08 0.07
N LEU A 139 11.62 -1.20 1.16
CA LEU A 139 12.02 -0.72 2.48
C LEU A 139 13.28 -1.43 3.01
N VAL A 140 13.40 -2.75 2.82
CA VAL A 140 14.62 -3.48 3.19
C VAL A 140 15.83 -2.95 2.43
N ARG A 141 15.69 -2.70 1.12
CA ARG A 141 16.76 -2.09 0.32
C ARG A 141 17.07 -0.66 0.73
N LEU A 142 16.05 0.11 1.10
CA LEU A 142 16.19 1.48 1.57
C LEU A 142 17.01 1.54 2.88
N VAL A 143 16.76 0.62 3.81
CA VAL A 143 17.56 0.49 5.05
C VAL A 143 19.02 0.15 4.78
N GLN A 144 19.32 -0.52 3.66
CA GLN A 144 20.69 -0.83 3.22
C GLN A 144 21.36 0.29 2.44
N ALA A 145 20.64 1.35 2.06
CA ALA A 145 21.21 2.49 1.35
C ALA A 145 22.27 3.21 2.20
N PRO A 146 23.28 3.85 1.59
CA PRO A 146 24.32 4.58 2.31
C PRO A 146 23.76 5.57 3.34
N ALA A 147 24.47 5.76 4.46
CA ALA A 147 24.09 6.74 5.49
C ALA A 147 24.02 8.16 4.90
N GLY A 148 22.94 8.89 5.19
CA GLY A 148 22.72 10.26 4.70
C GLY A 148 22.22 10.35 3.25
N SER A 149 21.91 9.23 2.61
CA SER A 149 21.41 9.20 1.22
C SER A 149 19.88 9.22 1.11
N TRP A 150 19.13 9.18 2.21
CA TRP A 150 17.67 9.17 2.15
C TRP A 150 17.13 10.56 1.81
N GLU A 151 16.35 10.63 0.74
CA GLU A 151 15.51 11.78 0.46
C GLU A 151 14.30 11.81 1.40
N LYS A 152 13.70 13.00 1.59
CA LYS A 152 12.51 13.13 2.46
C LYS A 152 11.30 12.34 1.97
N HIS A 153 11.23 12.07 0.67
CA HIS A 153 10.18 11.29 0.03
C HIS A 153 10.82 10.20 -0.82
N THR A 154 10.48 8.95 -0.53
CA THR A 154 10.92 7.80 -1.34
C THR A 154 9.71 7.24 -2.06
N TYR A 155 9.69 7.35 -3.38
CA TYR A 155 8.62 6.81 -4.22
C TYR A 155 8.93 5.38 -4.68
N VAL A 156 7.95 4.51 -4.55
CA VAL A 156 7.99 3.13 -5.02
C VAL A 156 6.80 2.90 -5.94
N ALA A 157 7.03 2.46 -7.17
CA ALA A 157 5.97 2.07 -8.08
C ALA A 157 6.35 0.75 -8.73
N GLY A 158 5.55 -0.29 -8.47
CA GLY A 158 5.66 -1.55 -9.20
C GLY A 158 5.12 -1.42 -10.62
N GLU A 159 4.04 -0.66 -10.77
CA GLU A 159 3.41 -0.33 -12.04
C GLU A 159 2.82 1.08 -12.00
N ILE A 160 2.80 1.78 -13.13
CA ILE A 160 1.98 2.98 -13.33
C ILE A 160 0.97 2.66 -14.44
N GLY A 161 -0.32 2.83 -14.15
CA GLY A 161 -1.42 2.54 -15.09
C GLY A 161 -2.68 3.32 -14.76
N THR A 162 -3.80 2.96 -15.38
CA THR A 162 -5.11 3.62 -15.16
C THR A 162 -6.14 2.67 -14.56
N TRP A 163 -7.25 3.20 -14.04
CA TRP A 163 -8.35 2.36 -13.57
C TRP A 163 -8.92 1.47 -14.68
N TYR A 164 -9.07 1.96 -15.91
CA TYR A 164 -9.52 1.11 -17.03
C TYR A 164 -8.54 -0.01 -17.36
N GLN A 165 -7.24 0.26 -17.31
CA GLN A 165 -6.23 -0.78 -17.51
C GLN A 165 -6.30 -1.83 -16.39
N ALA A 166 -6.52 -1.38 -15.16
CA ALA A 166 -6.61 -2.26 -14.01
C ALA A 166 -7.88 -3.13 -14.05
N ILE A 167 -9.04 -2.54 -14.38
CA ILE A 167 -10.29 -3.27 -14.66
C ILE A 167 -10.04 -4.33 -15.73
N SER A 168 -9.49 -3.95 -16.88
CA SER A 168 -9.21 -4.87 -17.98
C SER A 168 -8.31 -6.06 -17.57
N LYS A 169 -7.29 -5.80 -16.73
CA LYS A 169 -6.43 -6.85 -16.18
C LYS A 169 -7.19 -7.81 -15.27
N VAL A 170 -8.01 -7.29 -14.36
CA VAL A 170 -8.81 -8.13 -13.46
C VAL A 170 -9.87 -8.92 -14.23
N GLU A 171 -10.52 -8.31 -15.21
CA GLU A 171 -11.49 -9.01 -16.08
C GLU A 171 -10.86 -10.17 -16.85
N LYS A 172 -9.66 -9.95 -17.40
CA LYS A 172 -8.89 -11.00 -18.09
C LYS A 172 -8.49 -12.12 -17.13
N PHE A 173 -8.09 -11.77 -15.91
CA PHE A 173 -7.68 -12.73 -14.89
C PHE A 173 -8.86 -13.59 -14.40
N LEU A 174 -10.02 -12.97 -14.14
CA LEU A 174 -11.21 -13.66 -13.60
C LEU A 174 -12.12 -14.25 -14.69
N GLY A 175 -11.89 -13.91 -15.97
CA GLY A 175 -12.74 -14.34 -17.08
C GLY A 175 -14.17 -13.76 -17.03
N ARG A 176 -14.38 -12.66 -16.30
CA ARG A 176 -15.70 -12.02 -16.09
C ARG A 176 -15.57 -10.49 -16.19
N LYS A 177 -16.57 -9.84 -16.78
CA LYS A 177 -16.62 -8.40 -17.01
C LYS A 177 -17.26 -7.65 -15.83
N PHE A 178 -16.77 -6.44 -15.55
CA PHE A 178 -17.40 -5.53 -14.60
C PHE A 178 -18.49 -4.70 -15.26
N VAL A 179 -19.51 -4.34 -14.47
CA VAL A 179 -20.41 -3.24 -14.81
C VAL A 179 -19.81 -1.95 -14.27
N VAL A 180 -19.36 -1.05 -15.15
CA VAL A 180 -18.83 0.25 -14.72
C VAL A 180 -19.99 1.17 -14.36
N VAL A 181 -19.97 1.70 -13.13
CA VAL A 181 -21.00 2.59 -12.59
C VAL A 181 -20.41 3.93 -12.22
N ASP A 182 -21.23 4.97 -12.25
CA ASP A 182 -20.84 6.27 -11.72
C ASP A 182 -20.87 6.27 -10.19
N PRO A 183 -20.04 7.10 -9.54
CA PRO A 183 -20.12 7.28 -8.10
C PRO A 183 -21.50 7.81 -7.72
N PRO A 184 -22.03 7.45 -6.54
CA PRO A 184 -23.29 8.00 -6.07
C PRO A 184 -23.21 9.53 -6.03
N SER A 185 -24.30 10.20 -6.40
CA SER A 185 -24.42 11.66 -6.27
C SER A 185 -24.26 12.06 -4.81
N GLU A 186 -23.34 12.99 -4.54
CA GLU A 186 -23.17 13.62 -3.22
C GLU A 186 -24.44 14.35 -2.75
#